data_AF-A0A2E9QIF0-F1
#
_entry.id   AF-A0A2E9QIF0-F1
#
_cell.length_a   1.000
_cell.length_b   1.000
_cell.length_c   1.000
_cell.angle_alpha   90.00
_cell.angle_beta   90.00
_cell.angle_gamma   90.00
#
_symmetry.space_group_name_H-M   'P 1'
#
loop_
_entity.id
_entity.type
_entity.pdbx_description
1 polymer ?
#
loop_
_entity_poly.entity_id
_entity_poly.type
_entity_poly.pdbx_seq_one_letter_code
_entity_poly.pdbx_strand_id
1 'polypeptide(L)'
;MSKKRKIQNRWTEIAEKRVLGKQIVAVEYMSDQEADNIGWYKRPVAFKLNDGSWLYPQADDEGNDGGAIVYINKKDSEVFPVIGIGD
;
A
#
# COMPACT_ATOMS: atom_id res chain seq x y z
N MET A 1 18.85 12.24 20.32
CA MET A 1 18.53 11.50 19.06
C MET A 1 18.55 12.47 17.89
N SER A 2 19.11 12.06 16.73
CA SER A 2 19.09 12.85 15.49
C SER A 2 17.66 13.15 15.01
N LYS A 3 17.44 14.28 14.32
CA LYS A 3 16.16 14.68 13.71
C LYS A 3 15.61 13.57 12.82
N LYS A 4 16.46 12.95 11.99
CA LYS A 4 16.08 11.82 11.11
C LYS A 4 15.52 10.64 11.91
N ARG A 5 16.20 10.25 13.00
CA ARG A 5 15.76 9.15 13.88
C ARG A 5 14.43 9.45 14.57
N LYS A 6 14.18 10.71 14.95
CA LYS A 6 12.89 11.10 15.55
C LYS A 6 11.74 10.96 14.55
N ILE A 7 11.93 11.39 13.30
CA ILE A 7 10.92 11.30 12.25
C ILE A 7 10.61 9.83 11.93
N GLN A 8 11.66 9.01 11.75
CA GLN A 8 11.50 7.57 11.52
C GLN A 8 10.73 6.89 12.65
N ASN A 9 11.13 7.09 13.91
CA ASN A 9 10.46 6.47 15.05
C ASN A 9 8.97 6.85 15.11
N ARG A 10 8.65 8.13 14.93
CA ARG A 10 7.25 8.60 14.95
C ARG A 10 6.38 7.86 13.93
N TRP A 11 6.85 7.73 12.69
CA TRP A 11 6.07 7.08 11.64
C TRP A 11 6.04 5.57 11.77
N THR A 12 7.12 4.95 12.26
CA THR A 12 7.13 3.52 12.62
C THR A 12 6.12 3.22 13.72
N GLU A 13 6.07 4.01 14.79
CA GLU A 13 5.10 3.83 15.89
C GLU A 13 3.65 3.94 15.39
N ILE A 14 3.37 4.88 14.48
CA ILE A 14 2.05 5.03 13.85
C ILE A 14 1.73 3.80 13.00
N ALA A 15 2.65 3.34 12.15
CA ALA A 15 2.45 2.19 11.29
C ALA A 15 2.22 0.90 12.11
N GLU A 16 3.03 0.67 13.14
CA GLU A 16 2.85 -0.48 14.04
C GLU A 16 1.48 -0.46 14.71
N LYS A 17 1.08 0.68 15.28
CA LYS A 17 -0.24 0.81 15.92
C LYS A 17 -1.40 0.55 14.94
N ARG A 18 -1.21 0.87 13.65
CA ARG A 18 -2.26 0.76 12.62
C ARG A 18 -2.27 -0.59 11.91
N VAL A 19 -1.15 -1.32 11.84
CA VAL A 19 -1.02 -2.49 10.96
C VAL A 19 -0.49 -3.73 11.69
N LEU A 20 0.41 -3.57 12.66
CA LEU A 20 1.09 -4.71 13.29
C LEU A 20 0.08 -5.61 14.02
N GLY A 21 0.17 -6.92 13.77
CA GLY A 21 -0.72 -7.93 14.36
C GLY A 21 -2.11 -8.02 13.72
N LYS A 22 -2.44 -7.16 12.74
CA LYS A 22 -3.66 -7.31 11.95
C LYS A 22 -3.49 -8.42 10.91
N GLN A 23 -4.60 -9.03 10.54
CA GLN A 23 -4.64 -10.05 9.49
C GLN A 23 -5.09 -9.40 8.19
N ILE A 24 -4.43 -9.76 7.09
CA ILE A 24 -4.94 -9.49 5.75
C ILE A 24 -6.05 -10.51 5.48
N VAL A 25 -7.24 -10.02 5.17
CA VAL A 25 -8.45 -10.84 4.94
C VAL A 25 -8.93 -10.81 3.48
N ALA A 26 -8.43 -9.88 2.68
CA ALA A 26 -8.60 -9.88 1.22
C ALA A 26 -7.38 -9.24 0.54
N VAL A 27 -7.08 -9.71 -0.66
CA VAL A 27 -6.03 -9.16 -1.55
C VAL A 27 -6.63 -9.04 -2.93
N GLU A 28 -6.71 -7.81 -3.44
CA GLU A 28 -7.30 -7.54 -4.75
C GLU A 28 -6.68 -6.30 -5.37
N TYR A 29 -6.77 -6.19 -6.69
CA TYR A 29 -6.47 -4.93 -7.35
C TYR A 29 -7.58 -3.93 -7.07
N MET A 30 -7.21 -2.68 -6.76
CA MET A 30 -8.17 -1.57 -6.70
C MET A 30 -9.00 -1.55 -7.99
N SER A 31 -10.31 -1.37 -7.87
CA SER A 31 -11.20 -1.33 -9.02
C SER A 31 -11.03 -0.04 -9.82
N ASP A 32 -11.40 -0.08 -11.11
CA ASP A 32 -11.36 1.11 -11.96
C ASP A 32 -12.24 2.24 -11.40
N GLN A 33 -13.39 1.90 -10.80
CA GLN A 33 -14.28 2.88 -10.19
C GLN A 33 -13.67 3.56 -8.96
N GLU A 34 -12.95 2.82 -8.11
CA GLU A 34 -12.26 3.40 -6.96
C GLU A 34 -11.12 4.32 -7.40
N ALA A 35 -10.34 3.89 -8.40
CA ALA A 35 -9.27 4.69 -8.97
C ALA A 35 -9.81 6.01 -9.56
N ASP A 36 -10.88 5.94 -10.36
CA ASP A 36 -11.56 7.12 -10.92
C ASP A 36 -12.07 8.07 -9.81
N ASN A 37 -12.68 7.52 -8.76
CA ASN A 37 -13.20 8.31 -7.63
C ASN A 37 -12.12 9.11 -6.89
N ILE A 38 -10.87 8.64 -6.88
CA ILE A 38 -9.73 9.31 -6.24
C ILE A 38 -8.79 9.99 -7.24
N GLY A 39 -9.15 10.00 -8.53
CA GLY A 39 -8.38 10.63 -9.60
C GLY A 39 -7.07 9.91 -9.95
N TRP A 40 -6.96 8.62 -9.66
CA TRP A 40 -5.83 7.79 -10.04
C TRP A 40 -6.04 7.20 -11.43
N TYR A 41 -4.95 7.08 -12.20
CA TYR A 41 -4.96 6.47 -13.53
C TYR A 41 -4.38 5.06 -13.53
N LYS A 42 -3.68 4.69 -12.45
CA LYS A 42 -3.07 3.39 -12.24
C LYS A 42 -3.50 2.81 -10.91
N ARG A 43 -3.87 1.53 -10.91
CA ARG A 43 -4.44 0.83 -9.76
C ARG A 43 -3.43 -0.19 -9.21
N PRO A 44 -3.10 -0.15 -7.91
CA PRO A 44 -2.18 -1.10 -7.29
C PRO A 44 -2.92 -2.36 -6.82
N VAL A 45 -2.17 -3.39 -6.46
CA VAL A 45 -2.68 -4.41 -5.54
C VAL A 45 -2.88 -3.78 -4.16
N ALA A 46 -4.01 -4.08 -3.53
CA ALA A 46 -4.43 -3.55 -2.24
C ALA A 46 -4.74 -4.68 -1.24
N PHE A 47 -4.65 -4.36 0.05
CA PHE A 47 -4.88 -5.34 1.12
C PHE A 47 -5.95 -4.85 2.08
N LYS A 48 -6.97 -5.68 2.31
CA LYS A 48 -7.97 -5.43 3.34
C LYS A 48 -7.55 -6.07 4.65
N LEU A 49 -7.60 -5.31 5.72
CA LEU A 49 -7.32 -5.78 7.08
C LEU A 49 -8.60 -6.28 7.76
N ASN A 50 -8.44 -7.14 8.77
CA ASN A 50 -9.54 -7.74 9.52
C ASN A 50 -10.43 -6.74 10.27
N ASP A 51 -10.02 -5.49 10.43
CA ASP A 51 -10.84 -4.41 10.99
C ASP A 51 -11.59 -3.58 9.93
N GLY A 52 -11.50 -3.97 8.66
CA GLY A 52 -12.13 -3.28 7.53
C GLY A 52 -11.28 -2.19 6.89
N SER A 53 -10.12 -1.85 7.44
CA SER A 53 -9.19 -0.87 6.84
C SER A 53 -8.54 -1.42 5.57
N TRP A 54 -8.18 -0.53 4.64
CA TRP A 54 -7.43 -0.87 3.43
C TRP A 54 -6.03 -0.27 3.44
N LEU A 55 -5.08 -1.01 2.87
CA LEU A 55 -3.72 -0.55 2.59
C LEU A 55 -3.55 -0.45 1.07
N TYR A 56 -3.37 0.78 0.59
CA TYR A 56 -3.05 1.07 -0.81
C TYR A 56 -1.60 1.56 -0.91
N PRO A 57 -0.75 0.88 -1.71
CA PRO A 57 0.53 1.43 -2.10
C PRO A 57 0.31 2.65 -2.98
N GLN A 58 1.07 3.71 -2.73
CA GLN A 58 1.04 4.95 -3.49
C GLN A 58 2.37 5.17 -4.18
N ALA A 59 2.38 5.89 -5.30
CA ALA A 59 3.63 6.19 -6.01
C ALA A 59 4.55 7.14 -5.22
N ASP A 60 3.96 8.02 -4.42
CA ASP A 60 4.65 9.01 -3.59
C ASP A 60 3.93 9.27 -2.24
N ASP A 61 4.43 10.25 -1.48
CA ASP A 61 3.89 10.66 -0.19
C ASP A 61 2.80 11.74 -0.25
N GLU A 62 2.50 12.28 -1.44
CA GLU A 62 1.36 13.18 -1.70
C GLU A 62 0.06 12.40 -1.88
N GLY A 63 0.19 11.13 -2.28
CA GLY A 63 -0.90 10.19 -2.47
C GLY A 63 -1.34 10.04 -3.93
N ASN A 64 -0.40 10.25 -4.86
CA ASN A 64 -0.66 10.12 -6.28
C ASN A 64 -0.47 8.68 -6.75
N ASP A 65 -1.42 8.21 -7.58
CA ASP A 65 -1.41 6.95 -8.32
C ASP A 65 -1.13 5.67 -7.50
N GLY A 66 -1.40 4.52 -8.11
CA GLY A 66 -1.01 3.23 -7.56
C GLY A 66 0.51 3.06 -7.50
N GLY A 67 1.00 2.52 -6.38
CA GLY A 67 2.38 2.05 -6.22
C GLY A 67 2.55 0.56 -6.50
N ALA A 68 3.71 0.16 -7.03
CA ALA A 68 4.05 -1.26 -7.17
C ALA A 68 4.50 -1.86 -5.83
N ILE A 69 4.28 -3.16 -5.65
CA ILE A 69 4.82 -3.90 -4.49
C ILE A 69 5.73 -4.99 -4.99
N VAL A 70 6.85 -5.17 -4.30
CA VAL A 70 7.68 -6.35 -4.46
C VAL A 70 7.41 -7.32 -3.30
N TYR A 71 6.99 -8.53 -3.62
CA TYR A 71 7.02 -9.66 -2.70
C TYR A 71 8.41 -10.29 -2.77
N ILE A 72 9.09 -10.40 -1.63
CA ILE A 72 10.42 -11.00 -1.56
C ILE A 72 10.45 -12.00 -0.41
N ASN A 73 10.95 -13.20 -0.69
CA ASN A 73 11.36 -14.16 0.33
C ASN A 73 12.78 -14.68 0.02
N LYS A 74 13.27 -15.65 0.80
CA LYS A 74 14.64 -16.18 0.66
C LYS A 74 14.92 -16.89 -0.69
N LYS A 75 13.89 -17.31 -1.41
CA LYS A 75 13.99 -18.17 -2.60
C LYS A 75 13.48 -17.50 -3.87
N ASP A 76 12.64 -16.49 -3.73
CA ASP A 76 11.88 -15.94 -4.84
C ASP A 76 11.52 -14.47 -4.60
N SER A 77 11.26 -13.78 -5.70
CA SER A 77 10.76 -12.41 -5.71
C SER A 77 9.77 -12.24 -6.85
N GLU A 78 8.62 -11.64 -6.56
CA GLU A 78 7.60 -11.33 -7.55
C GLU A 78 7.23 -9.85 -7.43
N VAL A 79 7.02 -9.18 -8.57
CA VAL A 79 6.54 -7.80 -8.59
C VAL A 79 5.06 -7.83 -8.87
N PHE A 80 4.27 -7.22 -7.98
CA PHE A 80 2.87 -6.92 -8.23
C PHE A 80 2.80 -5.56 -8.94
N PRO A 81 2.58 -5.54 -10.28
CA PRO A 81 2.63 -4.31 -11.05
C PRO A 81 1.42 -3.43 -10.74
N VAL A 82 1.52 -2.17 -11.14
CA VAL A 82 0.39 -1.25 -11.23
C VAL A 82 -0.27 -1.44 -12.58
N ILE A 83 -1.60 -1.48 -12.61
CA ILE A 83 -2.39 -1.73 -13.83
C ILE A 83 -3.06 -0.42 -14.24
N GLY A 84 -3.04 -0.05 -15.52
CA GLY A 84 -3.79 1.11 -16.01
C GLY A 84 -5.29 0.87 -15.96
N ILE A 85 -6.08 1.93 -15.82
CA ILE A 85 -7.52 1.84 -16.05
C ILE A 85 -7.74 1.45 -17.53
N GLY A 86 -8.42 0.32 -17.76
CA GLY A 86 -8.74 -0.19 -19.10
C GLY A 86 -7.71 -1.13 -19.73
N ASP A 87 -6.65 -1.50 -19.01
CA ASP A 87 -5.71 -2.57 -19.41
C ASP A 87 -6.33 -3.98 -19.33
#